data_AF-A0A7X2PHW5-F1
#
_entry.id   AF-A0A7X2PHW5-F1
#
_cell.length_a   1.000
_cell.length_b   1.000
_cell.length_c   1.000
_cell.angle_alpha   90.00
_cell.angle_beta   90.00
_cell.angle_gamma   90.00
#
_symmetry.space_group_name_H-M   'P 1'
#
loop_
_entity.id
_entity.type
_entity.pdbx_description
1 polymer ?
#
loop_
_entity_poly.entity_id
_entity_poly.type
_entity_poly.pdbx_seq_one_letter_code
_entity_poly.pdbx_strand_id
1 'polypeptide(L)'
;MKNHVLLAVGMLFFGTLAVAGPLGYSLTGKASYQTGCGPLATVNLSEGTCGSPATAFVVLTNTGTSAFTGSAYLFGIAPAQTIVEEIAGTLAPGQSWGFGAGPRSSAQGGFNKIPGQPDFGLMFFLTGTLDGESFGASVSDSGLHSGVFRTNPFGVLLDNYIMQGGDPLGRDTGNAFATTQAPATFVWQASASDVTLIASTPEPGTLTLLGLALAGLAAVRRRFPV
;
A
#
# COMPACT_ATOMS: atom_id res chain seq x y z
N MET A 1 -15.29 75.13 -29.63
CA MET A 1 -14.36 74.36 -28.76
C MET A 1 -14.96 72.98 -28.58
N LYS A 2 -14.43 71.96 -29.27
CA LYS A 2 -14.93 70.57 -29.23
C LYS A 2 -13.97 69.75 -28.40
N ASN A 3 -14.45 69.21 -27.28
CA ASN A 3 -13.68 68.35 -26.39
C ASN A 3 -13.55 66.96 -27.01
N HIS A 4 -12.32 66.55 -27.31
CA HIS A 4 -11.99 65.17 -27.66
C HIS A 4 -11.81 64.38 -26.36
N VAL A 5 -12.76 63.48 -26.08
CA VAL A 5 -12.60 62.46 -25.04
C VAL A 5 -11.81 61.31 -25.66
N LEU A 6 -10.56 61.15 -25.25
CA LEU A 6 -9.73 59.99 -25.59
C LEU A 6 -10.24 58.78 -24.81
N LEU A 7 -10.80 57.80 -25.51
CA LEU A 7 -11.19 56.52 -24.94
C LEU A 7 -9.93 55.63 -24.88
N ALA A 8 -9.36 55.45 -23.69
CA ALA A 8 -8.26 54.51 -23.48
C ALA A 8 -8.81 53.08 -23.47
N VAL A 9 -8.52 52.32 -24.53
CA VAL A 9 -8.79 50.89 -24.60
C VAL A 9 -7.74 50.16 -23.76
N GLY A 10 -8.09 49.82 -22.52
CA GLY A 10 -7.28 48.95 -21.68
C GLY A 10 -7.28 47.54 -22.23
N MET A 11 -6.17 47.13 -22.87
CA MET A 11 -5.89 45.74 -23.19
C MET A 11 -5.68 44.98 -21.88
N LEU A 12 -6.70 44.23 -21.45
CA LEU A 12 -6.57 43.22 -20.41
C LEU A 12 -5.74 42.06 -20.98
N PHE A 13 -4.47 41.97 -20.59
CA PHE A 13 -3.69 40.76 -20.76
C PHE A 13 -4.26 39.69 -19.82
N PHE A 14 -5.08 38.79 -20.36
CA PHE A 14 -5.33 37.50 -19.73
C PHE A 14 -4.07 36.66 -19.86
N GLY A 15 -3.18 36.76 -18.87
CA GLY A 15 -2.16 35.74 -18.68
C GLY A 15 -2.88 34.42 -18.43
N THR A 16 -2.83 33.50 -19.40
CA THR A 16 -3.18 32.11 -19.16
C THR A 16 -2.20 31.60 -18.12
N LEU A 17 -2.63 31.53 -16.85
CA LEU A 17 -2.00 30.66 -15.89
C LEU A 17 -2.10 29.27 -16.47
N ALA A 18 -0.98 28.72 -16.93
CA ALA A 18 -0.90 27.30 -17.18
C ALA A 18 -1.14 26.63 -15.83
N VAL A 19 -2.37 26.17 -15.61
CA VAL A 19 -2.65 25.20 -14.56
C VAL A 19 -1.84 23.99 -14.96
N ALA A 20 -0.77 23.70 -14.23
CA ALA A 20 -0.09 22.41 -14.35
C ALA A 20 -1.19 21.35 -14.27
N GLY A 21 -1.37 20.58 -15.35
CA GLY A 21 -2.31 19.46 -15.36
C GLY A 21 -2.00 18.54 -14.19
N PRO A 22 -2.99 17.76 -13.69
CA PRO A 22 -2.76 16.83 -12.60
C PRO A 22 -1.55 15.94 -12.94
N LEU A 23 -0.55 15.93 -12.05
CA LEU A 23 0.58 15.01 -12.16
C LEU A 23 0.04 13.57 -12.19
N GLY A 24 0.43 12.81 -13.22
CA GLY A 24 -0.37 11.71 -13.81
C GLY A 24 -0.08 10.30 -13.31
N TYR A 25 0.75 10.12 -12.29
CA TYR A 25 1.10 8.78 -11.79
C TYR A 25 0.35 8.41 -10.51
N SER A 26 -0.03 7.14 -10.45
CA SER A 26 -0.57 6.47 -9.26
C SER A 26 -0.09 5.03 -9.27
N LEU A 27 0.58 4.62 -8.19
CA LEU A 27 1.04 3.25 -7.97
C LEU A 27 0.33 2.74 -6.72
N THR A 28 -0.50 1.72 -6.89
CA THR A 28 -1.26 1.09 -5.81
C THR A 28 -0.65 -0.26 -5.48
N GLY A 29 -0.19 -0.42 -4.24
CA GLY A 29 0.28 -1.68 -3.71
C GLY A 29 -0.75 -2.35 -2.82
N LYS A 30 -0.78 -3.68 -2.85
CA LYS A 30 -1.58 -4.52 -1.95
C LYS A 30 -0.69 -5.56 -1.28
N ALA A 31 -0.64 -5.53 0.04
CA ALA A 31 0.03 -6.52 0.87
C ALA A 31 -0.99 -7.50 1.46
N SER A 32 -0.68 -8.79 1.42
CA SER A 32 -1.58 -9.85 1.92
C SER A 32 -0.80 -11.06 2.40
N TYR A 33 -1.47 -11.93 3.15
CA TYR A 33 -0.92 -13.19 3.63
C TYR A 33 -1.92 -14.31 3.37
N GLN A 34 -1.54 -15.34 2.62
CA GLN A 34 -2.45 -16.43 2.26
C GLN A 34 -1.73 -17.74 1.96
N THR A 35 -2.48 -18.82 1.83
CA THR A 35 -1.98 -20.13 1.40
C THR A 35 -1.88 -20.22 -0.12
N GLY A 36 -0.88 -20.93 -0.64
CA GLY A 36 -0.74 -21.18 -2.08
C GLY A 36 -0.11 -20.02 -2.84
N CYS A 37 -0.42 -19.88 -4.13
CA CYS A 37 0.14 -18.82 -4.98
C CYS A 37 -0.52 -17.45 -4.80
N GLY A 38 -1.66 -17.37 -4.11
CA GLY A 38 -2.37 -16.10 -3.98
C GLY A 38 -2.81 -15.48 -5.32
N PRO A 39 -2.90 -14.14 -5.43
CA PRO A 39 -3.25 -13.43 -6.66
C PRO A 39 -2.14 -13.45 -7.72
N LEU A 40 -1.00 -14.12 -7.46
CA LEU A 40 0.16 -14.14 -8.36
C LEU A 40 -0.04 -14.96 -9.64
N ALA A 41 -1.15 -15.69 -9.80
CA ALA A 41 -1.39 -16.51 -10.99
C ALA A 41 -1.57 -15.69 -12.29
N THR A 42 -1.75 -14.36 -12.19
CA THR A 42 -2.04 -13.48 -13.34
C THR A 42 -1.09 -12.26 -13.42
N VAL A 43 0.06 -12.30 -12.74
CA VAL A 43 0.94 -11.13 -12.59
C VAL A 43 2.36 -11.46 -13.08
N ASN A 44 3.11 -10.47 -13.56
CA ASN A 44 4.56 -10.63 -13.77
C ASN A 44 5.24 -10.81 -12.42
N LEU A 45 5.92 -11.95 -12.24
CA LEU A 45 6.48 -12.36 -10.95
C LEU A 45 7.98 -12.09 -10.90
N SER A 46 8.45 -11.66 -9.73
CA SER A 46 9.83 -11.91 -9.32
C SER A 46 9.99 -13.42 -9.11
N GLU A 47 11.22 -13.94 -9.06
CA GLU A 47 11.47 -15.35 -8.77
C GLU A 47 11.14 -15.73 -7.30
N GLY A 48 9.95 -15.36 -6.81
CA GLY A 48 9.42 -15.71 -5.50
C GLY A 48 8.35 -16.79 -5.59
N THR A 49 8.73 -18.03 -5.27
CA THR A 49 7.87 -19.22 -5.25
C THR A 49 6.58 -19.04 -4.43
N CYS A 50 5.45 -19.46 -5.02
CA CYS A 50 4.26 -19.82 -4.27
C CYS A 50 4.64 -20.69 -3.07
N GLY A 51 4.36 -20.24 -1.85
CA GLY A 51 4.67 -21.02 -0.66
C GLY A 51 3.44 -21.75 -0.12
N SER A 52 3.57 -23.07 -0.02
CA SER A 52 2.82 -23.86 0.94
C SER A 52 3.65 -23.97 2.22
N PRO A 53 3.07 -23.86 3.43
CA PRO A 53 1.64 -23.75 3.73
C PRO A 53 1.06 -22.34 3.60
N ALA A 54 1.81 -21.26 3.84
CA ALA A 54 1.35 -19.88 3.68
C ALA A 54 2.50 -18.88 3.42
N THR A 55 2.22 -17.81 2.68
CA THR A 55 3.20 -16.82 2.20
C THR A 55 2.62 -15.41 2.25
N ALA A 56 3.50 -14.44 2.50
CA ALA A 56 3.19 -13.04 2.30
C ALA A 56 3.47 -12.58 0.87
N PHE A 57 2.60 -11.69 0.39
CA PHE A 57 2.59 -11.19 -0.97
C PHE A 57 2.51 -9.67 -0.99
N VAL A 58 3.24 -9.06 -1.92
CA VAL A 58 3.04 -7.66 -2.33
C VAL A 58 2.76 -7.64 -3.81
N VAL A 59 1.64 -7.01 -4.19
CA VAL A 59 1.32 -6.75 -5.60
C VAL A 59 1.28 -5.25 -5.81
N LEU A 60 2.18 -4.74 -6.66
CA LEU A 60 2.19 -3.35 -7.09
C LEU A 60 1.47 -3.25 -8.43
N THR A 61 0.54 -2.32 -8.56
CA THR A 61 -0.20 -2.03 -9.79
C THR A 61 -0.02 -0.58 -10.16
N ASN A 62 0.28 -0.31 -11.43
CA ASN A 62 0.24 1.05 -11.93
C ASN A 62 -1.21 1.43 -12.26
N THR A 63 -1.83 2.19 -11.38
CA THR A 63 -3.22 2.67 -11.49
C THR A 63 -3.29 4.08 -12.07
N GLY A 64 -2.15 4.70 -12.37
CA GLY A 64 -2.03 6.00 -13.02
C GLY A 64 -2.13 5.92 -14.53
N THR A 65 -1.88 7.05 -15.19
CA THR A 65 -1.89 7.17 -16.66
C THR A 65 -0.51 7.08 -17.28
N SER A 66 0.54 7.12 -16.45
CA SER A 66 1.94 7.20 -16.89
C SER A 66 2.71 5.95 -16.50
N ALA A 67 3.63 5.50 -17.37
CA ALA A 67 4.44 4.32 -17.09
C ALA A 67 5.53 4.61 -16.05
N PHE A 68 5.71 3.69 -15.09
CA PHE A 68 6.90 3.65 -14.23
C PHE A 68 8.00 2.90 -14.97
N THR A 69 9.23 3.40 -14.96
CA THR A 69 10.40 2.64 -15.45
C THR A 69 11.48 2.63 -14.37
N GLY A 70 11.86 1.44 -13.90
CA GLY A 70 12.83 1.32 -12.82
C GLY A 70 12.86 -0.08 -12.22
N SER A 71 13.25 -0.15 -10.94
CA SER A 71 13.31 -1.38 -10.17
C SER A 71 12.39 -1.32 -8.95
N ALA A 72 11.81 -2.46 -8.63
CA ALA A 72 11.05 -2.72 -7.42
C ALA A 72 11.71 -3.86 -6.64
N TYR A 73 11.81 -3.70 -5.32
CA TYR A 73 12.46 -4.66 -4.45
C TYR A 73 11.57 -5.08 -3.30
N LEU A 74 11.54 -6.38 -2.99
CA LEU A 74 11.09 -6.88 -1.69
C LEU A 74 12.30 -7.38 -0.92
N PHE A 75 12.49 -6.88 0.29
CA PHE A 75 13.66 -7.18 1.10
C PHE A 75 13.29 -7.47 2.55
N GLY A 76 13.98 -8.46 3.14
CA GLY A 76 13.97 -8.65 4.58
C GLY A 76 14.95 -9.72 5.02
N ILE A 77 15.55 -9.51 6.19
CA ILE A 77 16.45 -10.48 6.82
C ILE A 77 15.80 -11.00 8.09
N ALA A 78 15.58 -12.32 8.15
CA ALA A 78 15.11 -13.05 9.31
C ALA A 78 16.13 -14.12 9.72
N PRO A 79 16.09 -14.63 10.97
CA PRO A 79 16.99 -15.70 11.42
C PRO A 79 17.02 -16.94 10.52
N ALA A 80 15.88 -17.30 9.92
CA ALA A 80 15.74 -18.51 9.12
C ALA A 80 15.60 -18.26 7.61
N GLN A 81 15.51 -17.00 7.17
CA GLN A 81 15.29 -16.66 5.76
C GLN A 81 15.75 -15.24 5.43
N THR A 82 16.36 -15.09 4.25
CA THR A 82 16.63 -13.78 3.65
C THR A 82 15.80 -13.65 2.37
N ILE A 83 15.11 -12.52 2.21
CA ILE A 83 14.36 -12.14 1.02
C ILE A 83 15.13 -11.02 0.32
N VAL A 84 15.45 -11.25 -0.95
CA VAL A 84 15.98 -10.24 -1.86
C VAL A 84 15.39 -10.52 -3.23
N GLU A 85 14.23 -9.94 -3.49
CA GLU A 85 13.52 -10.08 -4.76
C GLU A 85 13.60 -8.77 -5.52
N GLU A 86 13.84 -8.83 -6.83
CA GLU A 86 13.86 -7.67 -7.71
C GLU A 86 13.02 -7.93 -8.96
N ILE A 87 12.27 -6.91 -9.38
CA ILE A 87 11.76 -6.80 -10.74
C ILE A 87 12.25 -5.46 -11.27
N ALA A 88 12.93 -5.49 -12.42
CA ALA A 88 13.34 -4.30 -13.14
C ALA A 88 12.62 -4.23 -14.50
N GLY A 89 12.20 -3.04 -14.90
CA GLY A 89 11.59 -2.81 -16.21
C GLY A 89 10.59 -1.66 -16.21
N THR A 90 9.72 -1.69 -17.21
CA THR A 90 8.61 -0.74 -17.32
C THR A 90 7.32 -1.37 -16.83
N LEU A 91 6.66 -0.72 -15.90
CA LEU A 91 5.32 -1.03 -15.44
C LEU A 91 4.33 -0.06 -16.10
N ALA A 92 3.75 -0.48 -17.23
CA ALA A 92 2.79 0.35 -17.97
C ALA A 92 1.47 0.52 -17.20
N PRO A 93 0.66 1.55 -17.53
CA PRO A 93 -0.67 1.70 -16.95
C PRO A 93 -1.51 0.43 -17.00
N GLY A 94 -2.11 0.05 -15.88
CA GLY A 94 -2.91 -1.17 -15.71
C GLY A 94 -2.11 -2.45 -15.51
N GLN A 95 -0.78 -2.43 -15.62
CA GLN A 95 0.06 -3.59 -15.34
C GLN A 95 0.38 -3.72 -13.86
N SER A 96 0.76 -4.95 -13.47
CA SER A 96 1.13 -5.29 -12.10
C SER A 96 2.44 -6.08 -12.03
N TRP A 97 3.15 -5.88 -10.92
CA TRP A 97 4.30 -6.66 -10.47
C TRP A 97 3.97 -7.35 -9.15
N GLY A 98 4.41 -8.60 -9.01
CA GLY A 98 4.12 -9.42 -7.83
C GLY A 98 5.40 -9.95 -7.18
N PHE A 99 5.43 -9.88 -5.85
CA PHE A 99 6.51 -10.36 -4.99
C PHE A 99 5.96 -11.31 -3.93
N GLY A 100 6.72 -12.36 -3.64
CA GLY A 100 6.38 -13.34 -2.59
C GLY A 100 7.53 -13.50 -1.60
N ALA A 101 7.24 -13.52 -0.31
CA ALA A 101 8.23 -13.72 0.75
C ALA A 101 8.62 -15.20 0.97
N GLY A 102 8.28 -16.09 0.04
CA GLY A 102 8.51 -17.53 0.18
C GLY A 102 7.67 -18.20 1.28
N PRO A 103 7.84 -19.52 1.48
CA PRO A 103 7.00 -20.32 2.36
C PRO A 103 7.20 -20.00 3.84
N ARG A 104 6.10 -20.01 4.59
CA ARG A 104 6.06 -19.79 6.05
C ARG A 104 6.67 -18.47 6.50
N SER A 105 6.46 -17.37 5.78
CA SER A 105 7.10 -16.08 6.13
C SER A 105 6.79 -15.61 7.56
N SER A 106 5.65 -15.97 8.16
CA SER A 106 5.35 -15.70 9.58
C SER A 106 6.19 -16.49 10.58
N ALA A 107 6.77 -17.61 10.18
CA ALA A 107 7.51 -18.53 11.05
C ALA A 107 9.03 -18.35 10.97
N GLN A 108 9.51 -17.28 10.32
CA GLN A 108 10.94 -17.05 10.08
C GLN A 108 11.65 -16.35 11.25
N GLY A 109 10.89 -15.93 12.27
CA GLY A 109 11.43 -15.24 13.43
C GLY A 109 11.47 -13.71 13.29
N GLY A 110 10.67 -13.13 12.38
CA GLY A 110 10.61 -11.68 12.12
C GLY A 110 11.65 -11.19 11.13
N PHE A 111 11.26 -10.25 10.28
CA PHE A 111 12.15 -9.65 9.29
C PHE A 111 12.64 -8.28 9.76
N ASN A 112 13.91 -7.98 9.49
CA ASN A 112 14.54 -6.70 9.82
C ASN A 112 14.40 -6.36 11.32
N LYS A 113 14.85 -7.34 12.12
CA LYS A 113 14.81 -7.36 13.59
C LYS A 113 15.37 -6.09 14.23
N ILE A 114 14.64 -5.55 15.20
CA ILE A 114 15.14 -4.49 16.08
C ILE A 114 15.23 -5.02 17.52
N PRO A 115 16.43 -5.09 18.14
CA PRO A 115 16.58 -5.61 19.49
C PRO A 115 15.69 -4.87 20.52
N GLY A 116 14.80 -5.61 21.17
CA GLY A 116 13.91 -5.09 22.22
C GLY A 116 12.77 -4.20 21.73
N GLN A 117 12.54 -4.11 20.42
CA GLN A 117 11.50 -3.26 19.83
C GLN A 117 10.71 -4.04 18.77
N PRO A 118 9.53 -3.54 18.37
CA PRO A 118 8.88 -3.99 17.14
C PRO A 118 9.84 -3.96 15.94
N ASP A 119 9.79 -5.02 15.13
CA ASP A 119 10.56 -5.16 13.91
C ASP A 119 10.08 -4.15 12.84
N PHE A 120 10.84 -3.89 11.79
CA PHE A 120 10.28 -3.20 10.61
C PHE A 120 9.41 -4.12 9.75
N GLY A 121 9.63 -5.44 9.86
CA GLY A 121 9.08 -6.43 8.97
C GLY A 121 9.66 -6.33 7.56
N LEU A 122 8.99 -6.97 6.60
CA LEU A 122 9.39 -6.91 5.19
C LEU A 122 9.30 -5.48 4.65
N MET A 123 10.25 -5.09 3.81
CA MET A 123 10.32 -3.75 3.23
C MET A 123 10.19 -3.83 1.72
N PHE A 124 9.34 -2.98 1.16
CA PHE A 124 9.13 -2.84 -0.26
C PHE A 124 9.68 -1.49 -0.74
N PHE A 125 10.48 -1.50 -1.80
CA PHE A 125 11.16 -0.32 -2.33
C PHE A 125 10.89 -0.14 -3.82
N LEU A 126 10.86 1.11 -4.25
CA LEU A 126 10.83 1.53 -5.64
C LEU A 126 11.91 2.57 -5.90
N THR A 127 12.58 2.43 -7.03
CA THR A 127 13.51 3.43 -7.57
C THR A 127 13.40 3.44 -9.08
N GLY A 128 13.30 4.62 -9.69
CA GLY A 128 13.13 4.71 -11.13
C GLY A 128 12.68 6.09 -11.58
N THR A 129 11.89 6.11 -12.64
CA THR A 129 11.29 7.32 -13.18
C THR A 129 9.80 7.19 -13.41
N LEU A 130 9.09 8.30 -13.20
CA LEU A 130 7.68 8.51 -13.53
C LEU A 130 7.57 9.85 -14.25
N ASP A 131 6.93 9.86 -15.42
CA ASP A 131 6.81 11.08 -16.24
C ASP A 131 8.16 11.74 -16.59
N GLY A 132 9.24 10.95 -16.65
CA GLY A 132 10.60 11.43 -16.90
C GLY A 132 11.32 12.00 -15.66
N GLU A 133 10.62 12.12 -14.53
CA GLU A 133 11.18 12.58 -13.26
C GLU A 133 11.66 11.41 -12.39
N SER A 134 12.68 11.66 -11.56
CA SER A 134 13.17 10.66 -10.60
C SER A 134 12.09 10.34 -9.55
N PHE A 135 11.89 9.06 -9.30
CA PHE A 135 10.93 8.56 -8.32
C PHE A 135 11.61 7.55 -7.39
N GLY A 136 11.46 7.77 -6.08
CA GLY A 136 11.91 6.85 -5.04
C GLY A 136 10.85 6.75 -3.95
N ALA A 137 10.48 5.54 -3.58
CA ALA A 137 9.52 5.30 -2.53
C ALA A 137 9.82 4.01 -1.76
N SER A 138 9.38 3.94 -0.52
CA SER A 138 9.46 2.70 0.26
C SER A 138 8.31 2.59 1.25
N VAL A 139 8.00 1.37 1.63
CA VAL A 139 7.04 1.07 2.70
C VAL A 139 7.49 -0.19 3.45
N SER A 140 7.45 -0.13 4.78
CA SER A 140 7.72 -1.27 5.65
C SER A 140 6.41 -1.92 6.08
N ASP A 141 6.44 -3.22 6.37
CA ASP A 141 5.28 -3.96 6.89
C ASP A 141 4.73 -3.36 8.20
N SER A 142 5.61 -2.79 9.02
CA SER A 142 5.23 -2.03 10.22
C SER A 142 4.38 -0.78 9.92
N GLY A 143 4.49 -0.21 8.72
CA GLY A 143 3.71 0.94 8.25
C GLY A 143 2.52 0.58 7.37
N LEU A 144 2.27 -0.71 7.11
CA LEU A 144 1.14 -1.17 6.32
C LEU A 144 -0.03 -1.52 7.21
N HIS A 145 -1.10 -0.71 7.18
CA HIS A 145 -2.28 -0.93 7.99
C HIS A 145 -3.45 -1.45 7.13
N SER A 146 -4.07 -2.53 7.57
CA SER A 146 -5.30 -3.04 6.94
C SER A 146 -6.54 -2.24 7.33
N GLY A 147 -6.44 -1.42 8.40
CA GLY A 147 -7.57 -0.76 9.04
C GLY A 147 -8.46 -1.71 9.85
N VAL A 148 -8.10 -2.99 9.97
CA VAL A 148 -8.82 -3.99 10.75
C VAL A 148 -7.96 -4.44 11.92
N PHE A 149 -8.22 -3.89 13.10
CA PHE A 149 -7.53 -4.27 14.32
C PHE A 149 -7.84 -5.71 14.73
N ARG A 150 -6.81 -6.47 15.07
CA ARG A 150 -6.93 -7.85 15.57
C ARG A 150 -5.96 -8.11 16.71
N THR A 151 -6.40 -8.91 17.67
CA THR A 151 -5.54 -9.43 18.74
C THR A 151 -4.85 -10.68 18.26
N ASN A 152 -3.52 -10.67 18.23
CA ASN A 152 -2.73 -11.85 17.88
C ASN A 152 -2.70 -12.89 19.02
N PRO A 153 -2.23 -14.12 18.78
CA PRO A 153 -2.19 -15.18 19.81
C PRO A 153 -1.34 -14.85 21.05
N PHE A 154 -0.56 -13.76 21.02
CA PHE A 154 0.26 -13.28 22.12
C PHE A 154 -0.38 -12.10 22.88
N GLY A 155 -1.64 -11.79 22.59
CA GLY A 155 -2.40 -10.74 23.28
C GLY A 155 -2.13 -9.32 22.79
N VAL A 156 -1.41 -9.15 21.68
CA VAL A 156 -1.13 -7.81 21.11
C VAL A 156 -2.26 -7.43 20.15
N LEU A 157 -2.86 -6.25 20.34
CA LEU A 157 -3.86 -5.68 19.43
C LEU A 157 -3.18 -4.73 18.43
N LEU A 158 -3.27 -5.03 17.14
CA LEU A 158 -2.66 -4.25 16.07
C LEU A 158 -3.42 -4.42 14.74
N ASP A 159 -3.14 -3.57 13.76
CA ASP A 159 -3.73 -3.60 12.41
C ASP A 159 -2.66 -3.62 11.27
N ASN A 160 -1.39 -3.75 11.64
CA ASN A 160 -0.21 -3.80 10.76
C ASN A 160 0.54 -5.14 10.81
N TYR A 161 1.75 -5.21 10.23
CA TYR A 161 2.57 -6.43 10.16
C TYR A 161 1.93 -7.58 9.38
N ILE A 162 1.18 -7.23 8.33
CA ILE A 162 0.44 -8.19 7.51
C ILE A 162 1.38 -9.22 6.87
N MET A 163 2.53 -8.77 6.36
CA MET A 163 3.48 -9.60 5.62
C MET A 163 4.34 -10.53 6.50
N GLN A 164 4.43 -10.26 7.80
CA GLN A 164 5.07 -11.18 8.75
C GLN A 164 4.07 -11.94 9.63
N GLY A 165 2.78 -11.93 9.28
CA GLY A 165 1.77 -12.72 9.96
C GLY A 165 1.19 -12.08 11.23
N GLY A 166 1.38 -10.78 11.43
CA GLY A 166 0.66 -9.98 12.44
C GLY A 166 1.22 -10.07 13.85
N ASP A 167 2.53 -10.32 13.99
CA ASP A 167 3.24 -10.10 15.24
C ASP A 167 4.38 -9.08 15.03
N PRO A 168 4.40 -7.96 15.77
CA PRO A 168 5.47 -6.96 15.66
C PRO A 168 6.84 -7.50 16.07
N LEU A 169 6.89 -8.58 16.86
CA LEU A 169 8.13 -9.17 17.34
C LEU A 169 8.53 -10.41 16.55
N GLY A 170 7.89 -10.66 15.40
CA GLY A 170 8.29 -11.74 14.50
C GLY A 170 8.05 -13.16 15.01
N ARG A 171 7.25 -13.33 16.07
CA ARG A 171 6.88 -14.65 16.58
C ARG A 171 5.88 -15.30 15.64
N ASP A 172 5.93 -16.63 15.54
CA ASP A 172 5.01 -17.38 14.71
C ASP A 172 3.58 -17.31 15.30
N THR A 173 2.72 -16.52 14.65
CA THR A 173 1.29 -16.44 14.98
C THR A 173 0.50 -17.65 14.50
N GLY A 174 1.13 -18.53 13.70
CA GLY A 174 0.52 -19.70 13.10
C GLY A 174 -0.34 -19.35 11.88
N ASN A 175 -0.45 -20.31 10.96
CA ASN A 175 -1.16 -20.13 9.69
C ASN A 175 -2.63 -19.69 9.88
N ALA A 176 -3.33 -20.21 10.89
CA ALA A 176 -4.74 -19.89 11.13
C ALA A 176 -4.96 -18.40 11.45
N PHE A 177 -4.03 -17.78 12.18
CA PHE A 177 -4.10 -16.35 12.42
C PHE A 177 -3.59 -15.56 11.22
N ALA A 178 -2.39 -15.88 10.73
CA ALA A 178 -1.72 -15.10 9.68
C ALA A 178 -2.56 -15.01 8.39
N THR A 179 -3.20 -16.10 7.96
CA THR A 179 -4.02 -16.16 6.73
C THR A 179 -5.41 -15.54 6.86
N THR A 180 -5.84 -15.18 8.07
CA THR A 180 -7.13 -14.52 8.29
C THR A 180 -6.99 -13.00 8.42
N GLN A 181 -5.77 -12.47 8.32
CA GLN A 181 -5.54 -11.04 8.35
C GLN A 181 -6.14 -10.36 7.11
N ALA A 182 -6.71 -9.18 7.32
CA ALA A 182 -7.18 -8.37 6.21
C ALA A 182 -5.96 -7.84 5.42
N PRO A 183 -6.02 -7.80 4.08
CA PRO A 183 -4.99 -7.17 3.28
C PRO A 183 -4.82 -5.68 3.61
N ALA A 184 -3.62 -5.16 3.42
CA ALA A 184 -3.35 -3.72 3.46
C ALA A 184 -3.16 -3.19 2.03
N THR A 185 -3.66 -2.00 1.75
CA THR A 185 -3.46 -1.31 0.47
C THR A 185 -2.68 -0.03 0.71
N PHE A 186 -1.67 0.29 -0.08
CA PHE A 186 -0.94 1.55 -0.02
C PHE A 186 -0.91 2.22 -1.40
N VAL A 187 -0.87 3.56 -1.44
CA VAL A 187 -0.87 4.30 -2.70
C VAL A 187 0.24 5.36 -2.68
N TRP A 188 1.09 5.33 -3.70
CA TRP A 188 1.96 6.44 -4.05
C TRP A 188 1.38 7.15 -5.25
N GLN A 189 1.08 8.43 -5.08
CA GLN A 189 0.53 9.24 -6.15
C GLN A 189 1.18 10.60 -6.13
N ALA A 190 1.17 11.23 -7.29
CA ALA A 190 1.61 12.60 -7.37
C ALA A 190 0.64 13.52 -6.61
N SER A 191 1.16 14.38 -5.73
CA SER A 191 0.45 15.57 -5.29
C SER A 191 1.05 16.78 -6.01
N ALA A 192 0.25 17.83 -6.22
CA ALA A 192 0.67 19.07 -6.88
C ALA A 192 1.86 19.78 -6.19
N SER A 193 2.30 19.28 -5.03
CA SER A 193 3.40 19.84 -4.26
C SER A 193 4.41 18.82 -3.71
N ASP A 194 4.26 17.49 -3.89
CA ASP A 194 5.24 16.45 -3.49
C ASP A 194 4.71 15.01 -3.67
N VAL A 195 5.60 14.00 -3.64
CA VAL A 195 5.23 12.56 -3.51
C VAL A 195 4.63 12.35 -2.12
N THR A 196 3.34 12.01 -2.04
CA THR A 196 2.69 11.69 -0.75
C THR A 196 2.33 10.20 -0.73
N LEU A 197 2.81 9.48 0.27
CA LEU A 197 2.22 8.19 0.65
C LEU A 197 0.85 8.50 1.26
N ILE A 198 -0.23 8.21 0.53
CA ILE A 198 -1.55 8.22 1.15
C ILE A 198 -1.66 6.92 1.92
N ALA A 199 -1.59 7.06 3.24
CA ALA A 199 -1.63 5.98 4.21
C ALA A 199 -2.75 4.99 3.88
N SER A 200 -2.47 3.74 4.24
CA SER A 200 -3.20 2.59 3.78
C SER A 200 -4.69 2.68 4.08
N THR A 201 -5.49 2.68 3.01
CA THR A 201 -6.94 2.78 3.15
C THR A 201 -7.52 1.40 3.47
N PRO A 202 -8.42 1.28 4.47
CA PRO A 202 -9.12 0.03 4.73
C PRO A 202 -9.88 -0.38 3.47
N GLU A 203 -9.88 -1.67 3.13
CA GLU A 203 -10.75 -2.14 2.06
C GLU A 203 -12.23 -1.79 2.39
N PRO A 204 -13.08 -1.47 1.39
CA PRO A 204 -14.44 -0.97 1.60
C PRO A 204 -15.34 -1.81 2.53
N GLY A 205 -14.97 -3.08 2.79
CA GLY A 205 -15.67 -3.95 3.74
C GLY A 205 -15.72 -3.40 5.16
N THR A 206 -14.70 -2.66 5.60
CA THR A 206 -14.60 -2.16 6.98
C THR A 206 -15.54 -0.96 7.23
N LEU A 207 -15.69 -0.07 6.25
CA LEU A 207 -16.67 1.03 6.30
C LEU A 207 -18.11 0.51 6.23
N THR A 208 -18.32 -0.57 5.48
CA THR A 208 -19.63 -1.23 5.38
C THR A 208 -20.03 -1.88 6.71
N LEU A 209 -19.09 -2.54 7.40
CA LEU A 209 -19.32 -3.10 8.74
C LEU A 209 -19.54 -2.01 9.81
N LEU A 210 -18.80 -0.91 9.76
CA LEU A 210 -19.00 0.21 10.69
C LEU A 210 -20.36 0.89 10.45
N GLY A 211 -20.76 1.05 9.18
CA GLY A 211 -22.08 1.56 8.80
C GLY A 211 -23.22 0.65 9.25
N LEU A 212 -23.07 -0.68 9.12
CA LEU A 212 -24.04 -1.66 9.62
C LEU A 212 -24.10 -1.69 11.15
N ALA A 213 -22.97 -1.54 11.84
CA ALA A 213 -22.93 -1.47 13.31
C ALA A 213 -23.64 -0.22 13.84
N LEU A 214 -23.46 0.95 13.20
CA LEU A 214 -24.18 2.18 13.55
C LEU A 214 -25.68 2.07 13.25
N ALA A 215 -26.07 1.47 12.13
CA ALA A 215 -27.47 1.25 11.78
C ALA A 215 -28.15 0.26 12.75
N GLY A 216 -27.43 -0.78 13.19
CA GLY A 216 -27.89 -1.73 14.21
C GLY A 216 -28.13 -1.07 15.56
N LEU A 217 -27.22 -0.22 16.04
CA LEU A 217 -27.38 0.55 17.28
C LEU A 217 -28.57 1.52 17.21
N ALA A 218 -28.79 2.17 16.07
CA ALA A 218 -29.95 3.04 15.85
C ALA A 218 -31.28 2.26 15.86
N ALA A 219 -31.28 1.01 15.36
CA ALA A 219 -32.46 0.15 15.37
C ALA A 219 -32.79 -0.39 16.78
N VAL A 220 -31.77 -0.70 17.60
CA VAL A 220 -31.97 -1.16 18.99
C VAL A 220 -32.52 -0.04 19.89
N ARG A 221 -32.07 1.21 19.70
CA ARG A 221 -32.56 2.35 20.48
C ARG A 221 -34.03 2.71 20.22
N ARG A 222 -34.61 2.29 19.08
CA ARG A 222 -36.04 2.47 18.79
C ARG A 222 -36.94 1.37 19.35
N ARG A 223 -36.40 0.26 19.83
CA ARG A 223 -37.18 -0.86 20.40
C ARG A 223 -37.33 -0.80 21.92
N PHE A 224 -36.55 0.04 22.59
CA PHE A 224 -36.65 0.26 24.03
C PHE A 224 -36.65 1.78 24.32
N PRO A 225 -37.83 2.44 24.28
CA PRO A 225 -37.95 3.75 24.87
C PRO A 225 -37.68 3.63 26.37
N VAL A 226 -36.74 4.43 26.87
CA VAL A 226 -36.65 4.76 28.29
C VAL A 226 -37.76 5.74 28.62
#